data_AF-A0A519RX92-F1
#
_entry.id   AF-A0A519RX92-F1
#
_cell.length_a   1.000
_cell.length_b   1.000
_cell.length_c   1.000
_cell.angle_alpha   90.00
_cell.angle_beta   90.00
_cell.angle_gamma   90.00
#
_symmetry.space_group_name_H-M   'P 1'
#
loop_
_entity.id
_entity.type
_entity.pdbx_description
1 polymer ?
#
loop_
_entity_poly.entity_id
_entity_poly.type
_entity_poly.pdbx_seq_one_letter_code
_entity_poly.pdbx_strand_id
1 'polypeptide(L)'
;MLFLVVLAGVWVVRYRELVPGLQGLLRLPAESRFAPQPAPAYARLAVGRPVLVLGPDRRPYLTHPAARPYLDWPLAQNDFDHLTEYAAVVRIAATLGPQPPAYVIDQRGLMPSLRYLLPGVFGHYEPVAGLPGVFQHR
;
A
#
# COMPACT_ATOMS: atom_id res chain seq x y z
N MET A 1 14.44 -44.24 -24.54
CA MET A 1 15.33 -43.10 -24.83
C MET A 1 14.56 -41.78 -24.90
N LEU A 2 13.60 -41.61 -25.83
CA LEU A 2 12.79 -40.38 -25.97
C LEU A 2 12.13 -39.92 -24.65
N PHE A 3 11.53 -40.86 -23.91
CA PHE A 3 10.87 -40.56 -22.62
C PHE A 3 11.81 -39.95 -21.58
N LEU A 4 13.05 -40.44 -21.50
CA LEU A 4 14.05 -39.93 -20.55
C LEU A 4 14.51 -38.52 -20.93
N VAL A 5 14.61 -38.22 -22.23
CA VAL A 5 14.96 -36.88 -22.73
C VAL A 5 13.86 -35.88 -22.42
N VAL A 6 12.60 -36.26 -22.64
CA VAL A 6 11.44 -35.40 -22.30
C VAL A 6 11.34 -35.20 -20.79
N LEU A 7 11.52 -36.26 -20.00
CA LEU A 7 11.47 -36.18 -18.54
C LEU A 7 12.57 -35.28 -17.97
N ALA A 8 13.81 -35.41 -18.49
CA ALA A 8 14.92 -34.54 -18.13
C ALA A 8 14.65 -33.08 -18.53
N GLY A 9 14.08 -32.85 -19.72
CA GLY A 9 13.69 -31.52 -20.18
C GLY A 9 12.65 -30.86 -19.25
N VAL A 10 11.60 -31.60 -18.86
CA VAL A 10 10.57 -31.13 -17.92
C VAL A 10 11.18 -30.82 -16.56
N TRP A 11 12.11 -31.67 -16.07
CA TRP A 11 12.83 -31.44 -14.83
C TRP A 11 13.66 -30.14 -14.88
N VAL A 12 14.44 -29.92 -15.94
CA VAL A 12 15.26 -28.71 -16.11
C VAL A 12 14.39 -27.44 -16.13
N VAL A 13 13.24 -27.47 -16.81
CA VAL A 13 12.30 -26.35 -16.84
C VAL A 13 11.67 -26.11 -15.46
N ARG A 14 11.34 -27.17 -14.72
CA ARG A 14 10.72 -27.07 -13.38
C ARG A 14 11.70 -26.56 -12.31
N TYR A 15 12.96 -26.97 -12.36
CA TYR A 15 14.00 -26.55 -11.42
C TYR A 15 14.87 -25.42 -11.96
N ARG A 16 14.33 -24.63 -12.92
CA ARG A 16 15.01 -23.49 -13.56
C ARG A 16 15.58 -22.45 -12.59
N GLU A 17 15.05 -22.36 -11.37
CA GLU A 17 15.54 -21.44 -10.33
C GLU A 17 16.88 -21.89 -9.69
N LEU A 18 17.21 -23.19 -9.74
CA LEU A 18 18.47 -23.73 -9.23
C LEU A 18 19.59 -23.79 -10.28
N VAL A 19 19.28 -23.54 -11.56
CA VAL A 19 20.27 -23.59 -12.65
C VAL A 19 20.70 -22.16 -13.03
N PRO A 20 21.85 -21.66 -12.53
CA PRO A 20 22.36 -20.35 -12.88
C PRO A 20 22.68 -20.29 -14.39
N GLY A 21 22.18 -19.27 -15.09
CA GLY A 21 22.45 -19.01 -16.52
C GLY A 21 21.28 -19.30 -17.48
N LEU A 22 20.33 -20.17 -17.13
CA LEU A 22 19.17 -20.49 -17.96
C LEU A 22 18.20 -19.31 -18.14
N GLN A 23 18.18 -18.40 -17.16
CA GLN A 23 17.39 -17.16 -17.18
C GLN A 23 17.81 -16.20 -18.30
N GLY A 24 19.11 -16.18 -18.64
CA GLY A 24 19.65 -15.32 -19.70
C GLY A 24 19.41 -15.87 -21.12
N LEU A 25 19.42 -17.20 -21.27
CA LEU A 25 19.22 -17.86 -22.57
C LEU A 25 17.74 -17.86 -22.99
N LEU A 26 16.82 -17.99 -22.03
CA LEU A 26 15.38 -18.11 -22.29
C LEU A 26 14.62 -16.77 -22.26
N ARG A 27 15.25 -15.65 -21.87
CA ARG A 27 14.60 -14.32 -21.70
C ARG A 27 13.22 -14.38 -21.02
N LEU A 28 13.04 -15.34 -20.13
CA LEU A 28 11.82 -15.57 -19.36
C LEU A 28 12.17 -15.18 -17.91
N PRO A 29 12.09 -13.89 -17.56
CA PRO A 29 12.32 -13.45 -16.19
C PRO A 29 11.35 -14.19 -15.28
N ALA A 30 11.85 -14.73 -14.16
CA ALA A 30 11.04 -15.47 -13.20
C ALA A 30 9.82 -14.62 -12.78
N GLU A 31 8.63 -15.24 -12.81
CA GLU A 31 7.34 -14.59 -12.52
C GLU A 31 7.33 -13.92 -11.14
N SER A 32 8.21 -14.37 -10.23
CA SER A 32 8.47 -13.81 -8.91
C SER A 32 8.88 -12.33 -8.91
N ARG A 33 9.40 -11.79 -10.01
CA ARG A 33 9.68 -10.33 -10.13
C ARG A 33 8.44 -9.47 -10.39
N PHE A 34 7.31 -10.07 -10.78
CA PHE A 34 6.04 -9.35 -10.98
C PHE A 34 5.17 -9.32 -9.73
N ALA A 35 5.57 -10.03 -8.66
CA ALA A 35 4.89 -9.93 -7.39
C ALA A 35 5.02 -8.49 -6.83
N PRO A 36 3.91 -7.87 -6.38
CA PRO A 36 3.97 -6.58 -5.71
C PRO A 36 4.90 -6.62 -4.51
N GLN A 37 5.93 -5.77 -4.51
CA GLN A 37 6.88 -5.68 -3.40
C GLN A 37 6.41 -4.62 -2.39
N PRO A 38 6.51 -4.90 -1.08
CA PRO A 38 6.21 -3.92 -0.05
C PRO A 38 7.14 -2.71 -0.19
N ALA A 39 6.61 -1.52 0.07
CA ALA A 39 7.39 -0.29 -0.01
C ALA A 39 8.41 -0.24 1.15
N PRO A 40 9.73 -0.25 0.87
CA PRO A 40 10.75 -0.29 1.92
C PRO A 40 10.73 0.96 2.80
N ALA A 41 10.23 2.09 2.27
CA ALA A 41 10.03 3.33 3.01
C ALA A 41 9.14 3.15 4.25
N TYR A 42 8.18 2.23 4.22
CA TYR A 42 7.21 2.02 5.31
C TYR A 42 7.48 0.77 6.13
N ALA A 43 8.63 0.11 5.94
CA ALA A 43 8.99 -1.13 6.63
C ALA A 43 9.13 -0.97 8.16
N ARG A 44 9.29 0.27 8.65
CA ARG A 44 9.38 0.60 10.08
C ARG A 44 8.01 0.69 10.77
N LEU A 45 6.91 0.69 10.02
CA LEU A 45 5.56 0.70 10.58
C LEU A 45 5.20 -0.67 11.13
N ALA A 46 4.42 -0.69 12.22
CA ALA A 46 3.95 -1.94 12.81
C ALA A 46 2.95 -2.63 11.87
N VAL A 47 3.35 -3.80 11.37
CA VAL A 47 2.59 -4.63 10.42
C VAL A 47 1.20 -4.96 10.98
N GLY A 48 0.20 -5.02 10.09
CA GLY A 48 -1.17 -5.41 10.44
C GLY A 48 -2.03 -4.30 11.03
N ARG A 49 -1.48 -3.10 11.25
CA ARG A 49 -2.27 -1.95 11.71
C ARG A 49 -2.93 -1.20 10.55
N PRO A 50 -4.19 -0.73 10.68
CA PRO A 50 -4.91 -0.09 9.59
C PRO A 50 -4.24 1.21 9.13
N VAL A 51 -4.13 1.39 7.81
CA VAL A 51 -3.50 2.55 7.19
C VAL A 51 -4.44 3.25 6.21
N LEU A 52 -4.41 4.57 6.20
CA LEU A 52 -5.01 5.42 5.16
C LEU A 52 -3.89 6.01 4.31
N VAL A 53 -3.89 5.78 3.02
CA VAL A 53 -2.94 6.39 2.09
C VAL A 53 -3.65 7.50 1.34
N LEU A 54 -3.18 8.73 1.52
CA LEU A 54 -3.65 9.91 0.79
C LEU A 54 -2.78 10.09 -0.45
N GLY A 55 -2.94 9.19 -1.41
CA GLY A 55 -2.18 9.18 -2.66
C GLY A 55 -2.24 7.85 -3.41
N PRO A 56 -1.59 7.76 -4.58
CA PRO A 56 -1.73 6.63 -5.49
C PRO A 56 -0.99 5.35 -5.07
N ASP A 57 -0.09 5.40 -4.08
CA ASP A 57 0.71 4.22 -3.70
C ASP A 57 -0.11 3.18 -2.94
N ARG A 58 -0.30 2.01 -3.56
CA ARG A 58 -1.03 0.88 -2.94
C ARG A 58 -0.13 -0.10 -2.20
N ARG A 59 1.20 0.02 -2.33
CA ARG A 59 2.16 -0.91 -1.70
C ARG A 59 2.06 -0.97 -0.16
N PRO A 60 1.69 0.10 0.57
CA PRO A 60 1.46 0.00 2.02
C PRO A 60 0.41 -1.06 2.38
N TYR A 61 -0.58 -1.28 1.51
CA TYR A 61 -1.65 -2.22 1.75
C TYR A 61 -1.24 -3.71 1.66
N LEU A 62 -0.02 -3.98 1.20
CA LEU A 62 0.52 -5.34 1.18
C LEU A 62 0.83 -5.87 2.60
N THR A 63 1.12 -4.96 3.53
CA THR A 63 1.49 -5.31 4.92
C THR A 63 0.55 -4.71 5.96
N HIS A 64 -0.33 -3.79 5.56
CA HIS A 64 -1.25 -3.08 6.45
C HIS A 64 -2.67 -3.11 5.87
N PRO A 65 -3.70 -3.47 6.64
CA PRO A 65 -5.07 -3.39 6.14
C PRO A 65 -5.46 -1.94 5.82
N ALA A 66 -6.28 -1.73 4.80
CA ALA A 66 -6.75 -0.38 4.46
C ALA A 66 -7.81 0.12 5.44
N ALA A 67 -7.78 1.43 5.73
CA ALA A 67 -8.93 2.14 6.27
C ALA A 67 -10.04 2.14 5.21
N ARG A 68 -11.09 1.34 5.43
CA ARG A 68 -12.23 1.26 4.52
C ARG A 68 -12.98 2.61 4.53
N PRO A 69 -13.50 3.09 3.39
CA PRO A 69 -13.46 2.53 2.03
C PRO A 69 -12.30 3.07 1.17
N TYR A 70 -11.36 3.83 1.73
CA TYR A 70 -10.34 4.58 0.99
C TYR A 70 -9.12 3.74 0.56
N LEU A 71 -9.36 2.51 0.10
CA LEU A 71 -8.33 1.64 -0.49
C LEU A 71 -7.94 2.11 -1.89
N ASP A 72 -8.94 2.52 -2.69
CA ASP A 72 -8.74 2.97 -4.07
C ASP A 72 -8.65 4.50 -4.09
N TRP A 73 -7.46 5.01 -4.42
CA TRP A 73 -7.20 6.45 -4.44
C TRP A 73 -8.12 7.22 -5.42
N PRO A 74 -8.30 6.80 -6.69
CA PRO A 74 -9.28 7.44 -7.57
C PRO A 74 -10.68 7.56 -6.98
N LEU A 75 -11.17 6.54 -6.27
CA LEU A 75 -12.47 6.63 -5.58
C LEU A 75 -12.40 7.58 -4.36
N ALA A 76 -11.31 7.54 -3.61
CA ALA A 76 -11.11 8.39 -2.43
C ALA A 76 -11.07 9.89 -2.79
N GLN A 77 -10.60 10.24 -3.99
CA GLN A 77 -10.57 11.62 -4.49
C GLN A 77 -11.95 12.28 -4.53
N ASN A 78 -13.02 11.51 -4.71
CA ASN A 78 -14.37 12.07 -4.64
C ASN A 78 -14.66 12.77 -3.31
N ASP A 79 -14.01 12.36 -2.23
CA ASP A 79 -14.07 13.05 -0.94
C ASP A 79 -12.87 13.98 -0.71
N PHE A 80 -11.64 13.49 -0.93
CA PHE A 80 -10.41 14.21 -0.56
C PHE A 80 -10.02 15.37 -1.48
N ASP A 81 -10.51 15.42 -2.73
CA ASP A 81 -10.30 16.59 -3.61
C ASP A 81 -11.43 17.65 -3.42
N HIS A 82 -12.48 17.33 -2.65
CA HIS A 82 -13.64 18.20 -2.39
C HIS A 82 -13.74 18.63 -0.92
N LEU A 83 -12.60 18.85 -0.25
CA LEU A 83 -12.58 19.26 1.17
C LEU A 83 -13.25 20.62 1.46
N THR A 84 -13.53 21.42 0.43
CA THR A 84 -14.33 22.64 0.53
C THR A 84 -15.83 22.38 0.62
N GLU A 85 -16.27 21.17 0.30
CA GLU A 85 -17.67 20.77 0.35
C GLU A 85 -18.01 20.12 1.69
N TYR A 86 -19.02 20.68 2.36
CA TYR A 86 -19.50 20.14 3.64
C TYR A 86 -19.87 18.66 3.55
N ALA A 87 -20.49 18.23 2.45
CA ALA A 87 -20.90 16.84 2.24
C ALA A 87 -19.71 15.87 2.22
N ALA A 88 -18.59 16.24 1.58
CA ALA A 88 -17.38 15.43 1.56
C ALA A 88 -16.76 15.32 2.96
N VAL A 89 -16.63 16.45 3.66
CA VAL A 89 -16.09 16.51 5.03
C VAL A 89 -16.90 15.64 5.99
N VAL A 90 -18.23 15.70 5.94
CA VAL A 90 -19.11 14.88 6.78
C VAL A 90 -18.99 13.39 6.44
N ARG A 91 -18.90 13.01 5.15
CA ARG A 91 -18.70 11.60 4.78
C ARG A 91 -17.39 11.04 5.30
N ILE A 92 -16.30 11.81 5.19
CA ILE A 92 -14.99 11.42 5.75
C ILE A 92 -15.12 11.22 7.27
N ALA A 93 -15.73 12.19 7.97
CA ALA A 93 -15.92 12.11 9.42
C ALA A 93 -16.75 10.90 9.85
N ALA A 94 -17.89 10.66 9.19
CA ALA A 94 -18.79 9.55 9.51
C ALA A 94 -18.12 8.18 9.26
N THR A 95 -17.24 8.12 8.26
CA THR A 95 -16.57 6.91 7.82
C THR A 95 -15.36 6.56 8.69
N LEU A 96 -14.51 7.55 8.99
CA LEU A 96 -13.26 7.33 9.74
C LEU A 96 -13.41 7.59 11.24
N GLY A 97 -14.38 8.38 11.67
CA GLY A 97 -14.58 8.73 13.07
C GLY A 97 -14.78 7.53 14.01
N PRO A 98 -15.62 6.53 13.67
CA PRO A 98 -15.82 5.37 14.53
C PRO A 98 -14.58 4.49 14.71
N GLN A 99 -13.73 4.40 13.68
CA GLN A 99 -12.54 3.55 13.65
C GLN A 99 -11.42 4.26 12.87
N PRO A 100 -10.72 5.23 13.50
CA PRO A 100 -9.66 5.95 12.83
C PRO A 100 -8.50 5.01 12.49
N PRO A 101 -7.84 5.17 11.34
CA PRO A 101 -6.69 4.35 10.98
C PRO A 101 -5.54 4.57 11.95
N ALA A 102 -4.76 3.54 12.24
CA ALA A 102 -3.58 3.67 13.09
C ALA A 102 -2.51 4.57 12.44
N TYR A 103 -2.43 4.56 11.11
CA TYR A 103 -1.47 5.32 10.33
C TYR A 103 -2.12 6.11 9.19
N VAL A 104 -1.62 7.30 8.91
CA VAL A 104 -1.93 8.07 7.70
C VAL A 104 -0.65 8.33 6.94
N ILE A 105 -0.62 7.98 5.66
CA ILE A 105 0.48 8.27 4.75
C ILE A 105 0.01 9.37 3.81
N ASP A 106 0.47 10.60 4.05
CA ASP A 106 0.13 11.78 3.28
C ASP A 106 1.13 12.01 2.14
N GLN A 107 0.73 11.64 0.92
CA GLN A 107 1.55 11.85 -0.28
C GLN A 107 1.16 13.12 -1.04
N ARG A 108 0.05 13.75 -0.65
CA ARG A 108 -0.59 14.87 -1.34
C ARG A 108 -0.55 16.18 -0.53
N GLY A 109 -0.09 16.13 0.72
CA GLY A 109 -0.04 17.28 1.62
C GLY A 109 -1.41 17.68 2.17
N LEU A 110 -2.35 16.75 2.29
CA LEU A 110 -3.72 17.01 2.74
C LEU A 110 -3.86 17.06 4.27
N MET A 111 -2.87 16.55 5.02
CA MET A 111 -2.96 16.43 6.48
C MET A 111 -3.22 17.76 7.20
N PRO A 112 -2.60 18.91 6.84
CA PRO A 112 -2.90 20.19 7.50
C PRO A 112 -4.38 20.59 7.35
N SER A 113 -4.93 20.46 6.14
CA SER A 113 -6.34 20.77 5.86
C SER A 113 -7.28 19.82 6.59
N LEU A 114 -6.96 18.52 6.62
CA LEU A 114 -7.76 17.51 7.33
C LEU A 114 -7.75 17.74 8.84
N ARG A 115 -6.63 18.15 9.45
CA ARG A 115 -6.57 18.52 10.88
C ARG A 115 -7.43 19.74 11.19
N TYR A 116 -7.43 20.73 10.30
CA TYR A 116 -8.22 21.95 10.48
C TYR A 116 -9.73 21.67 10.36
N LEU A 117 -10.14 20.90 9.35
CA LEU A 117 -11.56 20.63 9.06
C LEU A 117 -12.15 19.53 9.95
N LEU A 118 -11.35 18.53 10.30
CA LEU A 118 -11.77 17.33 11.01
C LEU A 118 -10.87 17.05 12.23
N PRO A 119 -10.76 17.99 13.19
CA PRO A 119 -9.86 17.84 14.34
C PRO A 119 -10.23 16.64 15.22
N GLY A 120 -11.51 16.26 15.29
CA GLY A 120 -11.95 15.08 16.04
C GLY A 120 -11.46 13.75 15.47
N VAL A 121 -11.12 13.70 14.18
CA VAL A 121 -10.54 12.50 13.54
C VAL A 121 -9.02 12.64 13.44
N PHE A 122 -8.53 13.74 12.87
CA PHE A 122 -7.12 13.88 12.51
C PHE A 122 -6.26 14.63 13.52
N GLY A 123 -6.84 15.19 14.59
CA GLY A 123 -6.14 16.02 15.57
C GLY A 123 -5.13 15.25 16.44
N HIS A 124 -5.38 13.98 16.72
CA HIS A 124 -4.53 13.13 17.56
C HIS A 124 -3.38 12.43 16.81
N TYR A 125 -3.19 12.76 15.54
CA TYR A 125 -2.12 12.18 14.75
C TYR A 125 -0.80 12.93 14.96
N GLU A 126 0.24 12.19 15.30
CA GLU A 126 1.59 12.72 15.43
C GLU A 126 2.48 12.26 14.26
N PRO A 127 3.41 13.11 13.76
CA PRO A 127 4.36 12.70 12.73
C PRO A 127 5.29 11.58 13.26
N VAL A 128 5.56 10.58 12.43
CA VAL A 128 6.47 9.50 12.77
C VAL A 128 7.91 9.93 12.49
N ALA A 129 8.77 9.82 13.52
CA ALA A 129 10.18 10.22 13.41
C ALA A 129 10.90 9.47 12.27
N GLY A 130 11.57 10.23 11.40
CA GLY A 130 12.33 9.69 10.27
C GLY A 130 11.51 9.21 9.07
N LEU A 131 10.19 9.46 9.06
CA LEU A 131 9.30 9.17 7.93
C LEU A 131 8.47 10.40 7.54
N PRO A 132 8.91 11.19 6.54
CA PRO A 132 8.17 12.37 6.12
C PRO A 132 6.80 11.99 5.55
N GLY A 133 5.77 12.78 5.90
CA GLY A 133 4.39 12.54 5.45
C GLY A 133 3.71 11.34 6.10
N VAL A 134 4.31 10.70 7.10
CA VAL A 134 3.68 9.59 7.82
C VAL A 134 3.27 10.05 9.22
N PHE A 135 2.02 9.76 9.58
CA PHE A 135 1.44 10.11 10.86
C PHE A 135 0.87 8.89 11.55
N GLN A 136 0.93 8.86 12.88
CA GLN A 136 0.40 7.80 13.72
C GLN A 136 -0.65 8.35 14.68
N HIS A 137 -1.78 7.64 14.80
CA HIS A 137 -2.79 7.92 15.80
C HIS A 137 -2.28 7.56 17.20
N ARG A 138 -2.35 8.50 18.14
CA ARG A 138 -1.94 8.31 19.54
C ARG A 138 -3.13 8.22 20.48
#